data_AF-A0A0D7CE39-F1
#
_entry.id   AF-A0A0D7CE39-F1
#
_cell.length_a   1.000
_cell.length_b   1.000
_cell.length_c   1.000
_cell.angle_alpha   90.00
_cell.angle_beta   90.00
_cell.angle_gamma   90.00
#
_symmetry.space_group_name_H-M   'P 1'
#
loop_
_entity.id
_entity.type
_entity.pdbx_description
1 polymer ?
#
loop_
_entity_poly.entity_id
_entity_poly.type
_entity_poly.pdbx_seq_one_letter_code
_entity_poly.pdbx_strand_id
1 'polypeptide(L)'
;MGALSTITRGGSRFYVDSDSGAKAPGVTSILSMQPKPFLQFWAAKTVAQAAVTNVGSLVGLAMQDPAGAVDYLKGAPRRITKEAAETGTAAHDLFERLARGQNPGRVHPELEPFVRHFREFLETVKPRFLYIEDAIWSDSHNYAGSFDAICEIAGEVVMLDFKTTRSGVHEDVALQLAAYSNADRIIRADTGESEPLPVIEAAAVLHVRPEGWKLVPVRHAPELFDVFLHLRAVFDWDREIKRGVIGRPVASGGEAETGSQRRK
;
A
#
# COMPACT_ATOMS: atom_id res chain seq x y z
N MET A 1 12.39 2.40 24.11
CA MET A 1 11.53 3.01 23.08
C MET A 1 10.57 1.94 22.62
N GLY A 2 9.29 2.25 22.55
CA GLY A 2 8.27 1.32 22.04
C GLY A 2 8.28 1.32 20.52
N ALA A 3 8.26 0.14 19.90
CA ALA A 3 8.12 0.01 18.45
C ALA A 3 6.84 0.70 17.94
N LEU A 4 6.83 1.12 16.67
CA LEU A 4 5.62 1.64 16.04
C LEU A 4 4.52 0.58 16.01
N SER A 5 3.29 0.99 16.32
CA SER A 5 2.12 0.16 16.08
C SER A 5 1.28 0.74 14.94
N THR A 6 0.45 -0.08 14.32
CA THR A 6 -0.48 0.39 13.28
C THR A 6 -1.92 0.13 13.68
N ILE A 7 -2.80 1.08 13.32
CA ILE A 7 -4.25 0.95 13.50
C ILE A 7 -4.96 1.25 12.18
N THR A 8 -6.08 0.58 11.93
CA THR A 8 -6.92 0.87 10.76
C THR A 8 -8.21 1.56 11.20
N ARG A 9 -8.52 2.72 10.62
CA ARG A 9 -9.75 3.48 10.88
C ARG A 9 -10.34 4.00 9.59
N GLY A 10 -11.62 3.66 9.34
CA GLY A 10 -12.35 4.10 8.15
C GLY A 10 -11.70 3.67 6.83
N GLY A 11 -11.01 2.53 6.81
CA GLY A 11 -10.29 2.03 5.62
C GLY A 11 -8.89 2.60 5.42
N SER A 12 -8.41 3.49 6.31
CA SER A 12 -7.05 4.04 6.27
C SER A 12 -6.20 3.46 7.40
N ARG A 13 -4.94 3.14 7.08
CA ARG A 13 -3.89 2.81 8.05
C ARG A 13 -3.27 4.08 8.64
N PHE A 14 -3.07 4.06 9.95
CA PHE A 14 -2.33 5.05 10.72
C PHE A 14 -1.21 4.36 11.49
N TYR A 15 -0.07 5.02 11.59
CA TYR A 15 1.02 4.64 12.48
C TYR A 15 0.86 5.39 13.79
N VAL A 16 1.19 4.71 14.88
CA VAL A 16 1.13 5.25 16.23
C VAL A 16 2.51 5.09 16.85
N ASP A 17 3.11 6.21 17.21
CA ASP A 17 4.30 6.25 18.05
C ASP A 17 3.87 5.80 19.46
N SER A 18 4.45 4.70 19.92
CA SER A 18 4.09 4.08 21.20
C SER A 18 4.56 4.89 22.40
N ASP A 19 5.60 5.71 22.25
CA ASP A 19 6.16 6.51 23.35
C ASP A 19 5.40 7.84 23.48
N SER A 20 5.14 8.53 22.37
CA SER A 20 4.45 9.84 22.37
C SER A 20 2.93 9.76 22.24
N GLY A 21 2.40 8.64 21.75
CA GLY A 21 0.99 8.49 21.37
C GLY A 21 0.61 9.26 20.10
N ALA A 22 1.58 9.90 19.42
CA ALA A 22 1.38 10.62 18.18
C ALA A 22 0.87 9.69 17.09
N LYS A 23 0.03 10.22 16.18
CA LYS A 23 -0.60 9.45 15.12
C LYS A 23 -0.39 10.12 13.78
N ALA A 24 0.13 9.35 12.84
CA ALA A 24 0.37 9.81 11.48
C ALA A 24 -0.33 8.88 10.47
N PRO A 25 -1.02 9.42 9.45
CA PRO A 25 -1.55 8.60 8.38
C PRO A 25 -0.42 7.90 7.60
N GLY A 26 -0.71 6.67 7.17
CA GLY A 26 0.18 5.91 6.31
C GLY A 26 0.36 6.54 4.93
N VAL A 27 1.56 6.50 4.35
CA VAL A 27 1.81 6.95 2.96
C VAL A 27 0.84 6.30 1.98
N THR A 28 0.64 4.98 2.06
CA THR A 28 -0.32 4.27 1.19
C THR A 28 -1.77 4.69 1.42
N SER A 29 -2.14 5.07 2.63
CA SER A 29 -3.46 5.64 2.95
C SER A 29 -3.66 7.01 2.29
N ILE A 30 -2.62 7.85 2.28
CA ILE A 30 -2.65 9.16 1.61
C ILE A 30 -2.74 8.96 0.09
N LEU A 31 -1.93 8.07 -0.49
CA LEU A 31 -1.95 7.77 -1.92
C LEU A 31 -3.29 7.21 -2.42
N SER A 32 -4.10 6.63 -1.52
CA SER A 32 -5.45 6.17 -1.86
C SER A 32 -6.41 7.31 -2.26
N MET A 33 -6.04 8.57 -2.01
CA MET A 33 -6.81 9.74 -2.45
C MET A 33 -6.69 10.01 -3.96
N GLN A 34 -5.75 9.37 -4.64
CA GLN A 34 -5.65 9.47 -6.10
C GLN A 34 -6.92 8.93 -6.78
N PRO A 35 -7.41 9.60 -7.84
CA PRO A 35 -8.52 9.08 -8.61
C PRO A 35 -8.10 7.80 -9.34
N LYS A 36 -8.84 6.70 -9.09
CA LYS A 36 -8.61 5.41 -9.77
C LYS A 36 -9.87 4.96 -10.55
N PRO A 37 -10.36 5.76 -11.53
CA PRO A 37 -11.62 5.48 -12.23
C PRO A 37 -11.60 4.15 -13.00
N PHE A 38 -10.43 3.71 -13.44
CA PHE A 38 -10.24 2.42 -14.12
C PHE A 38 -10.65 1.21 -13.25
N LEU A 39 -10.59 1.32 -11.91
CA LEU A 39 -10.98 0.23 -11.01
C LEU A 39 -12.47 -0.10 -11.11
N GLN A 40 -13.32 0.88 -11.40
CA GLN A 40 -14.75 0.64 -11.62
C GLN A 40 -14.97 -0.25 -12.85
N PHE A 41 -14.32 0.09 -13.97
CA PHE A 41 -14.42 -0.69 -15.21
C PHE A 41 -13.80 -2.08 -15.05
N TRP A 42 -12.65 -2.17 -14.39
CA TRP A 42 -12.00 -3.44 -14.08
C TRP A 42 -12.88 -4.33 -13.20
N ALA A 43 -13.51 -3.79 -12.16
CA ALA A 43 -14.39 -4.54 -11.28
C ALA A 43 -15.63 -5.04 -12.04
N ALA A 44 -16.27 -4.20 -12.85
CA ALA A 44 -17.41 -4.58 -13.69
C ALA A 44 -17.04 -5.71 -14.67
N LYS A 45 -15.89 -5.58 -15.36
CA LYS A 45 -15.38 -6.62 -16.24
C LYS A 45 -15.12 -7.94 -15.50
N THR A 46 -14.49 -7.87 -14.33
CA THR A 46 -14.18 -9.05 -13.51
C THR A 46 -15.46 -9.77 -13.07
N VAL A 47 -16.49 -9.03 -12.67
CA VAL A 47 -17.81 -9.59 -12.34
C VAL A 47 -18.44 -10.27 -13.55
N ALA A 48 -18.43 -9.62 -14.72
CA ALA A 48 -18.98 -10.18 -15.95
C ALA A 48 -18.24 -11.47 -16.37
N GLN A 49 -16.91 -11.48 -16.29
CA GLN A 49 -16.09 -12.67 -16.56
C GLN A 49 -16.39 -13.80 -15.58
N ALA A 50 -16.49 -13.51 -14.28
CA ALA A 50 -16.86 -14.51 -13.29
C ALA A 50 -18.23 -15.14 -13.58
N ALA A 51 -19.19 -14.36 -14.06
CA ALA A 51 -20.50 -14.87 -14.46
C ALA A 51 -20.42 -15.78 -15.70
N VAL A 52 -19.76 -15.32 -16.77
CA VAL A 52 -19.68 -16.07 -18.05
C VAL A 52 -18.84 -17.35 -17.92
N THR A 53 -17.80 -17.37 -17.08
CA THR A 53 -16.98 -18.58 -16.88
C THR A 53 -17.69 -19.62 -15.99
N ASN A 54 -18.66 -19.23 -15.16
CA ASN A 54 -19.31 -20.11 -14.19
C ASN A 54 -20.82 -20.25 -14.42
N VAL A 55 -21.31 -20.09 -15.65
CA VAL A 55 -22.75 -19.98 -15.98
C VAL A 55 -23.58 -21.10 -15.35
N GLY A 56 -23.18 -22.37 -15.51
CA GLY A 56 -23.95 -23.51 -14.98
C GLY A 56 -24.14 -23.45 -13.46
N SER A 57 -23.03 -23.31 -12.72
CA SER A 57 -23.05 -23.20 -11.26
C SER A 57 -23.78 -21.94 -10.78
N LEU A 58 -23.62 -20.84 -11.51
CA LEU A 58 -24.27 -19.57 -11.19
C LEU A 58 -25.80 -19.65 -11.36
N VAL A 59 -26.31 -20.30 -12.40
CA VAL A 59 -27.75 -20.51 -12.58
C VAL A 59 -28.32 -21.31 -11.42
N GLY A 60 -27.67 -22.42 -11.05
CA GLY A 60 -28.08 -23.22 -9.90
C GLY A 60 -28.10 -22.41 -8.60
N LEU A 61 -27.03 -21.66 -8.34
CA LEU A 61 -26.94 -20.79 -7.17
C LEU A 61 -28.01 -19.70 -7.19
N ALA A 62 -28.25 -19.05 -8.32
CA ALA A 62 -29.25 -17.98 -8.43
C ALA A 62 -30.68 -18.48 -8.24
N MET A 63 -31.00 -19.72 -8.63
CA MET A 63 -32.32 -20.31 -8.42
C MET A 63 -32.55 -20.71 -6.95
N GLN A 64 -31.50 -21.15 -6.25
CA GLN A 64 -31.59 -21.60 -4.86
C GLN A 64 -31.42 -20.44 -3.86
N ASP A 65 -30.46 -19.56 -4.13
CA ASP A 65 -30.07 -18.42 -3.31
C ASP A 65 -29.64 -17.22 -4.20
N PRO A 66 -30.61 -16.41 -4.66
CA PRO A 66 -30.34 -15.21 -5.44
C PRO A 66 -29.38 -14.23 -4.75
N ALA A 67 -29.46 -14.10 -3.42
CA ALA A 67 -28.62 -13.18 -2.66
C ALA A 67 -27.16 -13.68 -2.64
N GLY A 68 -26.97 -14.98 -2.37
CA GLY A 68 -25.66 -15.64 -2.45
C GLY A 68 -25.03 -15.57 -3.84
N ALA A 69 -25.83 -15.66 -4.91
CA ALA A 69 -25.33 -15.46 -6.28
C ALA A 69 -24.79 -14.04 -6.51
N VAL A 70 -25.52 -13.01 -6.03
CA VAL A 70 -25.07 -11.62 -6.10
C VAL A 70 -23.79 -11.42 -5.28
N ASP A 71 -23.72 -11.95 -4.06
CA ASP A 71 -22.54 -11.82 -3.20
C ASP A 71 -21.33 -12.56 -3.76
N TYR A 72 -21.52 -13.75 -4.33
CA TYR A 72 -20.47 -14.49 -5.03
C TYR A 72 -19.87 -13.65 -6.17
N LEU A 73 -20.71 -13.06 -7.01
CA LEU A 73 -20.29 -12.23 -8.14
C LEU A 73 -19.61 -10.94 -7.68
N LYS A 74 -20.25 -10.17 -6.78
CA LYS A 74 -19.71 -8.94 -6.19
C LYS A 74 -18.37 -9.16 -5.49
N GLY A 75 -18.13 -10.35 -4.95
CA GLY A 75 -16.87 -10.74 -4.32
C GLY A 75 -15.74 -11.07 -5.29
N ALA A 76 -16.00 -11.28 -6.59
CA ALA A 76 -14.98 -11.73 -7.55
C ALA A 76 -13.76 -10.82 -7.65
N PRO A 77 -13.90 -9.48 -7.80
CA PRO A 77 -12.75 -8.58 -7.83
C PRO A 77 -11.89 -8.68 -6.57
N ARG A 78 -12.53 -8.77 -5.41
CA ARG A 78 -11.84 -8.86 -4.11
C ARG A 78 -11.05 -10.15 -3.97
N ARG A 79 -11.57 -11.28 -4.47
CA ARG A 79 -10.86 -12.57 -4.44
C ARG A 79 -9.55 -12.50 -5.24
N ILE A 80 -9.59 -11.95 -6.45
CA ILE A 80 -8.40 -11.79 -7.31
C ILE A 80 -7.35 -10.91 -6.64
N THR A 81 -7.76 -9.76 -6.07
CA THR A 81 -6.81 -8.87 -5.40
C THR A 81 -6.24 -9.47 -4.11
N LYS A 82 -7.03 -10.28 -3.40
CA LYS A 82 -6.61 -10.91 -2.15
C LYS A 82 -5.52 -11.96 -2.40
N GLU A 83 -5.72 -12.84 -3.38
CA GLU A 83 -4.72 -13.84 -3.78
C GLU A 83 -3.40 -13.17 -4.19
N ALA A 84 -3.47 -12.14 -5.03
CA ALA A 84 -2.28 -11.38 -5.42
C ALA A 84 -1.57 -10.70 -4.25
N ALA A 85 -2.33 -10.20 -3.26
CA ALA A 85 -1.78 -9.58 -2.06
C ALA A 85 -1.09 -10.63 -1.17
N GLU A 86 -1.68 -11.81 -0.99
CA GLU A 86 -1.11 -12.91 -0.20
C GLU A 86 0.21 -13.40 -0.81
N THR A 87 0.27 -13.59 -2.13
CA THR A 87 1.53 -13.92 -2.83
C THR A 87 2.58 -12.82 -2.65
N GLY A 88 2.16 -11.55 -2.75
CA GLY A 88 3.05 -10.41 -2.59
C GLY A 88 3.67 -10.35 -1.21
N THR A 89 2.86 -10.47 -0.15
CA THR A 89 3.34 -10.52 1.24
C THR A 89 4.31 -11.69 1.45
N ALA A 90 3.94 -12.90 1.01
CA ALA A 90 4.81 -14.06 1.18
C ALA A 90 6.14 -13.93 0.42
N ALA A 91 6.16 -13.24 -0.71
CA ALA A 91 7.39 -12.95 -1.45
C ALA A 91 8.26 -11.89 -0.72
N HIS A 92 7.67 -10.82 -0.19
CA HIS A 92 8.41 -9.80 0.56
C HIS A 92 9.07 -10.38 1.81
N ASP A 93 8.36 -11.24 2.57
CA ASP A 93 8.93 -11.94 3.73
C ASP A 93 10.18 -12.75 3.35
N LEU A 94 10.18 -13.37 2.16
CA LEU A 94 11.33 -14.13 1.66
C LEU A 94 12.46 -13.19 1.20
N PHE A 95 12.13 -12.07 0.56
CA PHE A 95 13.10 -11.07 0.12
C PHE A 95 13.81 -10.43 1.31
N GLU A 96 13.09 -10.08 2.36
CA GLU A 96 13.67 -9.57 3.60
C GLU A 96 14.70 -10.55 4.17
N ARG A 97 14.33 -11.83 4.34
CA ARG A 97 15.25 -12.86 4.84
C ARG A 97 16.49 -12.96 3.98
N LEU A 98 16.33 -13.00 2.65
CA LEU A 98 17.45 -13.07 1.72
C LEU A 98 18.35 -11.83 1.77
N ALA A 99 17.76 -10.64 1.86
CA ALA A 99 18.48 -9.37 1.99
C ALA A 99 19.29 -9.29 3.29
N ARG A 100 18.79 -9.93 4.37
CA ARG A 100 19.51 -10.12 5.65
C ARG A 100 20.54 -11.28 5.61
N GLY A 101 20.76 -11.91 4.47
CA GLY A 101 21.68 -13.05 4.32
C GLY A 101 21.18 -14.36 4.97
N GLN A 102 19.90 -14.43 5.31
CA GLN A 102 19.31 -15.60 5.94
C GLN A 102 18.87 -16.64 4.90
N ASN A 103 18.88 -17.91 5.29
CA ASN A 103 18.33 -18.97 4.45
C ASN A 103 16.80 -19.00 4.58
N PRO A 104 16.03 -18.85 3.48
CA PRO A 104 14.56 -18.88 3.53
C PRO A 104 13.98 -20.25 3.94
N GLY A 105 14.80 -21.31 3.98
CA GLY A 105 14.37 -22.66 4.35
C GLY A 105 13.49 -23.28 3.26
N ARG A 106 12.40 -23.94 3.66
CA ARG A 106 11.44 -24.54 2.72
C ARG A 106 10.56 -23.44 2.13
N VAL A 107 10.62 -23.28 0.81
CA VAL A 107 9.83 -22.30 0.05
C VAL A 107 8.66 -23.01 -0.65
N HIS A 108 7.51 -22.35 -0.75
CA HIS A 108 6.38 -22.88 -1.52
C HIS A 108 6.74 -22.91 -3.01
N PRO A 109 6.35 -23.94 -3.79
CA PRO A 109 6.73 -24.06 -5.21
C PRO A 109 6.42 -22.81 -6.06
N GLU A 110 5.31 -22.13 -5.78
CA GLU A 110 4.92 -20.90 -6.50
C GLU A 110 5.83 -19.70 -6.20
N LEU A 111 6.54 -19.70 -5.07
CA LEU A 111 7.45 -18.64 -4.64
C LEU A 111 8.91 -18.92 -5.03
N GLU A 112 9.25 -20.16 -5.40
CA GLU A 112 10.61 -20.53 -5.83
C GLU A 112 11.15 -19.66 -6.96
N PRO A 113 10.37 -19.31 -8.01
CA PRO A 113 10.84 -18.39 -9.04
C PRO A 113 11.22 -17.02 -8.49
N PHE A 114 10.44 -16.46 -7.56
CA PHE A 114 10.72 -15.17 -6.95
C PHE A 114 12.02 -15.20 -6.15
N VAL A 115 12.23 -16.24 -5.34
CA VAL A 115 13.46 -16.43 -4.57
C VAL A 115 14.68 -16.56 -5.48
N ARG A 116 14.55 -17.31 -6.58
CA ARG A 116 15.63 -17.47 -7.56
C ARG A 116 16.03 -16.14 -8.17
N HIS A 117 15.05 -15.39 -8.68
CA HIS A 117 15.30 -14.10 -9.34
C HIS A 117 15.77 -13.02 -8.36
N PHE A 118 15.31 -13.05 -7.11
CA PHE A 118 15.83 -12.15 -6.07
C PHE A 118 17.30 -12.46 -5.74
N ARG A 119 17.69 -13.74 -5.65
CA ARG A 119 19.11 -14.12 -5.48
C ARG A 119 19.97 -13.66 -6.66
N GLU A 120 19.47 -13.84 -7.89
CA GLU A 120 20.16 -13.35 -9.08
C GLU A 120 20.35 -11.82 -9.04
N PHE A 121 19.34 -11.06 -8.59
CA PHE A 121 19.47 -9.63 -8.33
C PHE A 121 20.58 -9.33 -7.31
N LEU A 122 20.61 -10.04 -6.16
CA LEU A 122 21.64 -9.85 -5.15
C LEU A 122 23.05 -10.13 -5.68
N GLU A 123 23.20 -11.16 -6.51
CA GLU A 123 24.49 -11.54 -7.12
C GLU A 123 24.94 -10.56 -8.22
N THR A 124 23.99 -10.05 -9.00
CA THR A 124 24.24 -9.18 -10.16
C THR A 124 24.47 -7.74 -9.74
N VAL A 125 23.59 -7.19 -8.91
CA VAL A 125 23.59 -5.77 -8.51
C VAL A 125 24.41 -5.54 -7.24
N LYS A 126 24.52 -6.56 -6.37
CA LYS A 126 25.25 -6.50 -5.10
C LYS A 126 24.89 -5.27 -4.25
N PRO A 127 23.58 -5.02 -4.01
CA PRO A 127 23.17 -3.90 -3.18
C PRO A 127 23.70 -4.06 -1.75
N ARG A 128 24.16 -2.97 -1.15
CA ARG A 128 24.52 -2.94 0.28
C ARG A 128 23.35 -2.36 1.06
N PHE A 129 22.54 -3.23 1.66
CA PHE A 129 21.38 -2.81 2.45
C PHE A 129 21.81 -2.02 3.69
N LEU A 130 21.20 -0.84 3.87
CA LEU A 130 21.39 0.01 5.04
C LEU A 130 20.23 -0.18 6.02
N TYR A 131 19.01 -0.20 5.49
CA TYR A 131 17.76 -0.37 6.24
C TYR A 131 16.83 -1.32 5.47
N ILE A 132 16.11 -2.18 6.18
CA ILE A 132 15.21 -3.19 5.59
C ILE A 132 13.99 -3.33 6.48
N GLU A 133 12.79 -3.19 5.90
CA GLU A 133 11.49 -3.30 6.59
C GLU A 133 11.36 -2.37 7.83
N ASP A 134 12.07 -1.25 7.81
CA ASP A 134 11.94 -0.19 8.80
C ASP A 134 10.82 0.80 8.40
N ALA A 135 10.53 1.75 9.27
CA ALA A 135 9.53 2.78 9.00
C ALA A 135 10.17 4.16 8.89
N ILE A 136 9.58 5.01 8.05
CA ILE A 136 9.82 6.45 8.09
C ILE A 136 8.75 7.16 8.89
N TRP A 137 9.11 8.31 9.43
CA TRP A 137 8.21 9.26 10.05
C TRP A 137 8.58 10.67 9.60
N SER A 138 7.59 11.42 9.10
CA SER A 138 7.74 12.85 8.87
C SER A 138 7.02 13.62 9.96
N ASP A 139 7.80 14.22 10.86
CA ASP A 139 7.30 15.16 11.85
C ASP A 139 6.87 16.47 11.16
N SER A 140 7.58 16.88 10.11
CA SER A 140 7.34 18.13 9.37
C SER A 140 5.99 18.15 8.64
N HIS A 141 5.55 17.01 8.10
CA HIS A 141 4.34 16.91 7.26
C HIS A 141 3.29 15.94 7.81
N ASN A 142 3.54 15.36 8.99
CA ASN A 142 2.66 14.43 9.69
C ASN A 142 2.18 13.27 8.78
N TYR A 143 3.12 12.40 8.40
CA TYR A 143 2.85 11.10 7.77
C TYR A 143 3.90 10.08 8.19
N ALA A 144 3.59 8.80 8.01
CA ALA A 144 4.51 7.71 8.30
C ALA A 144 4.31 6.55 7.32
N GLY A 145 5.25 5.61 7.25
CA GLY A 145 5.11 4.45 6.37
C GLY A 145 6.24 3.46 6.52
N SER A 146 5.96 2.18 6.32
CA SER A 146 6.97 1.14 6.18
C SER A 146 7.48 1.10 4.75
N PHE A 147 8.79 0.92 4.58
CA PHE A 147 9.46 0.80 3.29
C PHE A 147 10.20 -0.53 3.21
N ASP A 148 10.38 -1.05 1.99
CA ASP A 148 11.02 -2.36 1.82
C ASP A 148 12.53 -2.27 2.10
N ALA A 149 13.24 -1.33 1.47
CA ALA A 149 14.67 -1.13 1.71
C ALA A 149 15.20 0.28 1.40
N ILE A 150 16.24 0.67 2.15
CA ILE A 150 17.22 1.68 1.71
C ILE A 150 18.55 0.95 1.55
N CYS A 151 19.20 1.12 0.41
CA CYS A 151 20.45 0.41 0.10
C CYS A 151 21.39 1.27 -0.73
N GLU A 152 22.68 1.00 -0.67
CA GLU A 152 23.65 1.57 -1.61
C GLU A 152 23.72 0.69 -2.87
N ILE A 153 23.51 1.30 -4.03
CA ILE A 153 23.66 0.66 -5.34
C ILE A 153 24.56 1.56 -6.18
N ALA A 154 25.66 1.00 -6.71
CA ALA A 154 26.61 1.72 -7.55
C ALA A 154 27.14 3.04 -6.93
N GLY A 155 27.20 3.11 -5.59
CA GLY A 155 27.69 4.27 -4.84
C GLY A 155 26.61 5.31 -4.49
N GLU A 156 25.36 5.12 -4.91
CA GLU A 156 24.24 6.00 -4.57
C GLU A 156 23.35 5.37 -3.48
N VAL A 157 22.87 6.17 -2.52
CA VAL A 157 21.86 5.76 -1.54
C VAL A 157 20.48 5.76 -2.19
N VAL A 158 19.92 4.57 -2.38
CA VAL A 158 18.68 4.32 -3.10
C VAL A 158 17.55 3.94 -2.16
N MET A 159 16.42 4.64 -2.27
CA MET A 159 15.12 4.19 -1.76
C MET A 159 14.57 3.12 -2.71
N LEU A 160 14.54 1.87 -2.25
CA LEU A 160 14.22 0.70 -3.06
C LEU A 160 12.90 0.07 -2.60
N ASP A 161 11.98 -0.10 -3.55
CA ASP A 161 10.70 -0.75 -3.33
C ASP A 161 10.62 -2.05 -4.13
N PHE A 162 10.23 -3.13 -3.47
CA PHE A 162 10.06 -4.44 -4.07
C PHE A 162 8.63 -4.56 -4.60
N LYS A 163 8.47 -5.05 -5.83
CA LYS A 163 7.15 -5.26 -6.43
C LYS A 163 7.06 -6.61 -7.09
N THR A 164 5.95 -7.30 -6.82
CA THR A 164 5.59 -8.59 -7.43
C THR A 164 4.34 -8.52 -8.30
N THR A 165 3.82 -7.30 -8.51
CA THR A 165 2.54 -7.05 -9.18
C THR A 165 2.51 -7.55 -10.63
N ARG A 166 1.37 -8.15 -11.01
CA ARG A 166 1.18 -8.71 -12.36
C ARG A 166 1.24 -7.65 -13.46
N SER A 167 0.69 -6.49 -13.19
CA SER A 167 0.49 -5.38 -14.12
C SER A 167 1.73 -4.51 -14.37
N GLY A 168 2.86 -4.82 -13.71
CA GLY A 168 4.08 -4.02 -13.80
C GLY A 168 4.19 -2.97 -12.69
N VAL A 169 5.17 -2.09 -12.83
CA VAL A 169 5.41 -0.95 -11.95
C VAL A 169 4.46 0.19 -12.33
N HIS A 170 3.71 0.68 -11.35
CA HIS A 170 2.76 1.78 -11.54
C HIS A 170 3.40 3.12 -11.20
N GLU A 171 2.92 4.18 -11.84
CA GLU A 171 3.44 5.54 -11.68
C GLU A 171 3.24 6.07 -10.25
N ASP A 172 2.24 5.58 -9.51
CA ASP A 172 1.98 5.99 -8.13
C ASP A 172 3.10 5.56 -7.16
N VAL A 173 3.92 4.60 -7.54
CA VAL A 173 5.12 4.23 -6.78
C VAL A 173 6.11 5.39 -6.71
N ALA A 174 6.17 6.26 -7.74
CA ALA A 174 7.03 7.44 -7.70
C ALA A 174 6.65 8.41 -6.58
N LEU A 175 5.35 8.58 -6.32
CA LEU A 175 4.85 9.40 -5.22
C LEU A 175 5.12 8.74 -3.86
N GLN A 176 5.03 7.40 -3.80
CA GLN A 176 5.36 6.64 -2.59
C GLN A 176 6.83 6.81 -2.20
N LEU A 177 7.74 6.61 -3.15
CA LEU A 177 9.18 6.73 -2.90
C LEU A 177 9.58 8.18 -2.63
N ALA A 178 8.95 9.16 -3.29
CA ALA A 178 9.16 10.57 -2.99
C ALA A 178 8.75 10.91 -1.55
N ALA A 179 7.61 10.39 -1.07
CA ALA A 179 7.21 10.55 0.33
C ALA A 179 8.24 9.91 1.27
N TYR A 180 8.66 8.67 1.02
CA TYR A 180 9.64 8.02 1.92
C TYR A 180 10.99 8.73 1.96
N SER A 181 11.42 9.29 0.83
CA SER A 181 12.71 9.97 0.71
C SER A 181 12.74 11.37 1.31
N ASN A 182 11.58 11.96 1.64
CA ASN A 182 11.45 13.31 2.19
C ASN A 182 10.89 13.29 3.63
N ALA A 183 11.03 12.15 4.32
CA ALA A 183 10.70 12.04 5.73
C ALA A 183 11.84 12.56 6.62
N ASP A 184 11.54 12.84 7.89
CA ASP A 184 12.51 13.44 8.80
C ASP A 184 13.41 12.37 9.45
N ARG A 185 12.86 11.20 9.74
CA ARG A 185 13.56 10.13 10.47
C ARG A 185 13.10 8.73 10.07
N ILE A 186 14.00 7.77 10.30
CA ILE A 186 13.72 6.34 10.31
C ILE A 186 13.39 5.94 11.75
N ILE A 187 12.51 4.95 11.90
CA ILE A 187 12.21 4.24 13.12
C ILE A 187 12.44 2.76 12.87
N ARG A 188 13.39 2.19 13.61
CA ARG A 188 13.84 0.81 13.47
C ARG A 188 12.76 -0.17 13.93
N ALA A 189 12.43 -1.14 13.09
CA ALA A 189 11.34 -2.08 13.37
C ALA A 189 11.64 -3.01 14.55
N ASP A 190 12.90 -3.39 14.74
CA ASP A 190 13.39 -4.30 15.77
C ASP A 190 13.55 -3.63 17.15
N THR A 191 14.06 -2.40 17.19
CA THR A 191 14.38 -1.70 18.44
C THR A 191 13.41 -0.56 18.78
N GLY A 192 12.68 -0.04 17.80
CA GLY A 192 11.91 1.21 17.93
C GLY A 192 12.78 2.46 18.01
N GLU A 193 14.10 2.34 17.84
CA GLU A 193 15.02 3.48 17.87
C GLU A 193 14.80 4.39 16.67
N SER A 194 14.96 5.70 16.89
CA SER A 194 14.81 6.70 15.85
C SER A 194 16.15 7.30 15.46
N GLU A 195 16.38 7.45 14.17
CA GLU A 195 17.57 8.09 13.62
C GLU A 195 17.21 8.98 12.41
N PRO A 196 17.99 10.03 12.12
CA PRO A 196 17.75 10.87 10.94
C PRO A 196 17.71 10.04 9.64
N LEU A 197 16.79 10.38 8.74
CA LEU A 197 16.78 9.77 7.41
C LEU A 197 18.10 10.14 6.69
N PRO A 198 18.85 9.17 6.12
CA PRO A 198 20.00 9.49 5.29
C PRO A 198 19.55 10.26 4.05
N VAL A 199 20.46 11.02 3.44
CA VAL A 199 20.19 11.65 2.14
C VAL A 199 19.97 10.56 1.11
N ILE A 200 18.76 10.50 0.56
CA ILE A 200 18.42 9.61 -0.54
C ILE A 200 18.82 10.30 -1.84
N GLU A 201 19.62 9.63 -2.65
CA GLU A 201 20.17 10.17 -3.90
C GLU A 201 19.36 9.69 -5.12
N ALA A 202 18.78 8.48 -5.03
CA ALA A 202 17.97 7.91 -6.10
C ALA A 202 16.81 7.06 -5.56
N ALA A 203 15.87 6.74 -6.45
CA ALA A 203 14.75 5.86 -6.16
C ALA A 203 14.65 4.77 -7.24
N ALA A 204 14.32 3.55 -6.85
CA ALA A 204 14.15 2.45 -7.78
C ALA A 204 13.09 1.45 -7.31
N VAL A 205 12.58 0.69 -8.27
CA VAL A 205 11.72 -0.47 -8.02
C VAL A 205 12.41 -1.73 -8.49
N LEU A 206 12.54 -2.72 -7.60
CA LEU A 206 12.87 -4.07 -8.00
C LEU A 206 11.58 -4.83 -8.31
N HIS A 207 11.27 -4.96 -9.61
CA HIS A 207 10.12 -5.73 -10.06
C HIS A 207 10.51 -7.19 -10.25
N VAL A 208 10.05 -8.08 -9.37
CA VAL A 208 10.34 -9.52 -9.38
C VAL A 208 9.09 -10.30 -9.73
N ARG A 209 9.19 -11.16 -10.74
CA ARG A 209 8.08 -11.96 -11.26
C ARG A 209 8.54 -13.37 -11.56
N PRO A 210 7.64 -14.35 -11.71
CA PRO A 210 8.04 -15.70 -12.06
C PRO A 210 8.85 -15.77 -13.36
N GLU A 211 8.57 -14.85 -14.29
CA GLU A 211 9.22 -14.77 -15.59
C GLU A 211 10.60 -14.08 -15.56
N GLY A 212 10.95 -13.34 -14.50
CA GLY A 212 12.22 -12.63 -14.39
C GLY A 212 12.18 -11.45 -13.42
N TRP A 213 13.30 -10.73 -13.31
CA TRP A 213 13.39 -9.51 -12.51
C TRP A 213 13.87 -8.31 -13.34
N LYS A 214 13.52 -7.11 -12.89
CA LYS A 214 14.01 -5.84 -13.45
C LYS A 214 14.25 -4.85 -12.31
N LEU A 215 15.40 -4.19 -12.33
CA LEU A 215 15.62 -2.98 -11.52
C LEU A 215 15.23 -1.77 -12.38
N VAL A 216 14.17 -1.09 -11.98
CA VAL A 216 13.55 0.02 -12.73
C VAL A 216 13.86 1.32 -11.98
N PRO A 217 14.69 2.23 -12.55
CA PRO A 217 14.87 3.55 -11.98
C PRO A 217 13.54 4.31 -11.94
N VAL A 218 13.29 5.00 -10.83
CA VAL A 218 12.13 5.86 -10.65
C VAL A 218 12.62 7.29 -10.55
N ARG A 219 11.94 8.21 -11.22
CA ARG A 219 12.28 9.63 -11.14
C ARG A 219 12.27 10.07 -9.67
N HIS A 220 13.42 10.57 -9.21
CA HIS A 220 13.59 11.14 -7.88
C HIS A 220 13.65 12.66 -8.02
N ALA A 221 12.55 13.35 -7.76
CA ALA A 221 12.43 14.79 -7.99
C ALA A 221 11.51 15.48 -6.97
N PRO A 222 11.82 16.71 -6.52
CA PRO A 222 11.04 17.43 -5.51
C PRO A 222 9.57 17.61 -5.89
N GLU A 223 9.26 17.82 -7.17
CA GLU A 223 7.88 18.05 -7.62
C GLU A 223 6.95 16.84 -7.35
N LEU A 224 7.51 15.63 -7.27
CA LEU A 224 6.73 14.44 -6.92
C LEU A 224 6.33 14.44 -5.44
N PHE A 225 7.20 14.97 -4.58
CA PHE A 225 6.87 15.14 -3.17
C PHE A 225 5.80 16.22 -2.98
N ASP A 226 5.85 17.31 -3.74
CA ASP A 226 4.78 18.31 -3.74
C ASP A 226 3.43 17.70 -4.09
N VAL A 227 3.35 16.85 -5.12
CA VAL A 227 2.12 16.12 -5.48
C VAL A 227 1.63 15.25 -4.31
N PHE A 228 2.54 14.55 -3.62
CA PHE A 228 2.18 13.79 -2.43
C PHE A 228 1.61 14.68 -1.31
N LEU A 229 2.18 15.87 -1.07
CA LEU A 229 1.66 16.82 -0.09
C LEU A 229 0.27 17.35 -0.45
N HIS A 230 -0.03 17.54 -1.74
CA HIS A 230 -1.41 17.84 -2.16
C HIS A 230 -2.38 16.70 -1.82
N LEU A 231 -1.98 15.44 -2.00
CA LEU A 231 -2.77 14.29 -1.58
C LEU A 231 -2.92 14.23 -0.06
N ARG A 232 -1.88 14.62 0.70
CA ARG A 232 -1.95 14.74 2.18
C ARG A 232 -3.02 15.74 2.60
N ALA A 233 -3.10 16.89 1.94
CA ALA A 233 -4.15 17.89 2.20
C ALA A 233 -5.55 17.37 1.84
N VAL A 234 -5.69 16.64 0.72
CA VAL A 234 -6.96 15.98 0.35
C VAL A 234 -7.35 14.93 1.38
N PHE A 235 -6.38 14.19 1.94
CA PHE A 235 -6.64 13.22 3.00
C PHE A 235 -7.19 13.89 4.27
N ASP A 236 -6.64 15.04 4.69
CA ASP A 236 -7.17 15.79 5.84
C ASP A 236 -8.60 16.28 5.58
N TRP A 237 -8.88 16.74 4.36
CA TRP A 237 -10.23 17.07 3.94
C TRP A 237 -11.18 15.87 4.10
N ASP A 238 -10.78 14.72 3.56
CA ASP A 238 -11.59 13.50 3.57
C ASP A 238 -11.87 12.99 4.99
N ARG A 239 -10.91 13.13 5.91
CA ARG A 239 -10.99 12.52 7.23
C ARG A 239 -11.57 13.42 8.30
N GLU A 240 -11.26 14.70 8.25
CA GLU A 240 -11.54 15.63 9.33
C GLU A 240 -12.47 16.75 8.87
N ILE A 241 -12.06 17.50 7.84
CA ILE A 241 -12.69 18.78 7.51
C ILE A 241 -14.10 18.60 6.96
N LYS A 242 -14.34 17.60 6.08
CA LYS A 242 -15.65 17.45 5.41
C LYS A 242 -16.84 17.24 6.36
N ARG A 243 -16.61 16.78 7.60
CA ARG A 243 -17.68 16.44 8.56
C ARG A 243 -18.37 17.66 9.19
N GLY A 244 -17.93 18.88 8.89
CA GLY A 244 -18.50 20.11 9.45
C GLY A 244 -18.78 21.23 8.44
N VAL A 245 -18.53 20.99 7.14
CA VAL A 245 -18.64 22.06 6.13
C VAL A 245 -20.08 22.39 5.73
N ILE A 246 -21.01 21.46 5.94
CA ILE A 246 -22.43 21.67 5.66
C ILE A 246 -23.15 22.08 6.94
N GLY A 247 -23.66 23.30 6.95
CA GLY A 247 -24.47 23.82 8.05
C GLY A 247 -25.87 23.20 8.10
N ARG A 248 -26.61 23.52 9.17
CA ARG A 248 -28.03 23.14 9.26
C ARG A 248 -28.84 23.90 8.20
N PRO A 249 -29.91 23.31 7.66
CA PRO A 249 -30.83 24.04 6.79
C PRO A 249 -31.34 25.32 7.46
N VAL A 250 -31.21 26.45 6.76
CA VAL A 250 -31.72 27.76 7.23
C VAL A 250 -33.18 28.00 6.83
N ALA A 251 -33.68 27.21 5.89
CA ALA A 251 -35.08 27.12 5.51
C ALA A 251 -35.35 25.71 4.95
N SER A 252 -36.55 25.17 5.20
CA SER A 252 -37.04 23.92 4.61
C SER A 252 -38.53 24.05 4.29
N GLY A 253 -39.00 23.32 3.27
CA GLY A 253 -40.41 23.24 2.87
C GLY A 253 -40.79 21.81 2.51
N GLY A 254 -42.08 21.47 2.55
CA GLY A 254 -42.62 20.10 2.39
C GLY A 254 -43.32 19.57 3.66
N GLU A 255 -44.06 18.47 3.55
CA GLU A 255 -44.64 17.79 4.72
C GLU A 255 -43.53 17.22 5.61
N ALA A 256 -43.68 17.36 6.92
CA ALA A 256 -42.66 17.01 7.89
C ALA A 256 -42.31 15.51 7.85
N GLU A 257 -41.07 15.16 7.52
CA GLU A 257 -40.53 13.84 7.81
C GLU A 257 -40.49 13.66 9.33
N THR A 258 -41.34 12.77 9.85
CA THR A 258 -41.31 12.30 11.23
C THR A 258 -40.06 11.45 11.46
N GLY A 259 -38.89 12.08 11.54
CA GLY A 259 -37.63 11.43 11.89
C GLY A 259 -37.61 11.09 13.37
N SER A 260 -37.56 9.78 13.68
CA SER A 260 -37.43 9.30 15.05
C SER A 260 -36.16 9.85 15.70
N GLN A 261 -36.33 10.51 16.84
CA GLN A 261 -35.22 10.94 17.67
C GLN A 261 -34.50 9.70 18.20
N ARG A 262 -33.31 9.39 17.67
CA ARG A 262 -32.35 8.51 18.35
C ARG A 262 -31.94 9.20 19.66
N ARG A 263 -32.37 8.63 20.78
CA ARG A 263 -31.96 9.03 22.14
C ARG A 263 -30.45 8.90 22.28
N LYS A 264 -29.86 9.88 22.97
CA LYS A 264 -28.46 9.93 23.39
C LYS A 264 -28.13 8.81 24.36
#